data_AF-A0A1H8DLK6-F1
#
_entry.id   AF-A0A1H8DLK6-F1
#
_cell.length_a   1.000
_cell.length_b   1.000
_cell.length_c   1.000
_cell.angle_alpha   90.00
_cell.angle_beta   90.00
_cell.angle_gamma   90.00
#
_symmetry.space_group_name_H-M   'P 1'
#
loop_
_entity.id
_entity.type
_entity.pdbx_description
1 polymer ?
#
loop_
_entity_poly.entity_id
_entity_poly.type
_entity_poly.pdbx_seq_one_letter_code
_entity_poly.pdbx_strand_id
1 'polypeptide(L)'
;MLLPQLLKNTTSSPVAAPITQAGSGYIHASGEDEFHHIPLCAPYGIYSIPSENAQALIIPMDNAAVCAGVLSPFNGDFELEPGELRLYSGGGASIVLKNNGDVIINGLTITKNGTILESGANEL
;
A
#
# COMPACT_ATOMS: atom_id res chain seq x y z
N MET A 1 4.31 -18.79 -13.45
CA MET A 1 5.72 -18.41 -13.21
C MET A 1 5.99 -18.58 -11.72
N LEU A 2 7.03 -19.33 -11.32
CA LEU A 2 7.32 -19.62 -9.91
C LEU A 2 8.18 -18.48 -9.34
N LEU A 3 7.69 -17.81 -8.29
CA LEU A 3 8.32 -16.68 -7.59
C LEU A 3 9.84 -16.83 -7.30
N PRO A 4 10.39 -18.02 -6.98
CA PRO A 4 11.82 -18.19 -6.74
C PRO A 4 12.75 -17.98 -7.95
N GLN A 5 12.23 -18.05 -9.18
CA GLN A 5 13.00 -17.71 -10.39
C GLN A 5 13.08 -16.20 -10.60
N LEU A 6 12.22 -15.41 -9.95
CA LEU A 6 12.15 -13.97 -10.19
C LEU A 6 13.40 -13.24 -9.67
N LEU A 7 13.91 -13.61 -8.50
CA LEU A 7 15.02 -12.90 -7.87
C LEU A 7 16.42 -13.27 -8.42
N LYS A 8 16.52 -14.30 -9.27
CA LYS A 8 17.80 -14.74 -9.85
C LYS A 8 18.14 -14.06 -11.17
N ASN A 9 17.17 -13.39 -11.79
CA ASN A 9 17.26 -12.84 -13.14
C ASN A 9 17.04 -11.33 -13.17
N THR A 10 17.41 -10.62 -12.09
CA THR A 10 17.38 -9.16 -12.07
C THR A 10 18.45 -8.63 -13.01
N THR A 11 18.05 -7.85 -14.01
CA THR A 11 18.95 -7.28 -15.02
C THR A 11 19.60 -5.98 -14.61
N SER A 12 18.98 -5.29 -13.64
CA SER A 12 19.42 -3.99 -13.17
C SER A 12 18.98 -3.78 -11.72
N SER A 13 19.44 -2.69 -11.13
CA SER A 13 18.99 -2.25 -9.82
C SER A 13 17.49 -1.99 -9.80
N PRO A 14 16.79 -2.25 -8.68
CA PRO A 14 15.41 -1.81 -8.51
C PRO A 14 15.25 -0.31 -8.75
N VAL A 15 14.12 0.09 -9.34
CA VAL A 15 13.83 1.48 -9.71
C VAL A 15 12.53 1.95 -9.08
N ALA A 16 12.43 3.26 -8.84
CA ALA A 16 11.19 3.91 -8.45
C ALA A 16 10.56 4.60 -9.67
N ALA A 17 9.27 4.39 -9.89
CA ALA A 17 8.54 5.09 -10.96
C ALA A 17 7.11 5.42 -10.52
N PRO A 18 6.58 6.62 -10.87
CA PRO A 18 5.17 6.94 -10.62
C PRO A 18 4.26 6.02 -11.43
N ILE A 19 3.20 5.55 -10.76
CA ILE A 19 2.12 4.81 -11.41
C ILE A 19 1.32 5.75 -12.30
N THR A 20 1.16 5.37 -13.57
CA THR A 20 0.36 6.09 -14.57
C THR A 20 -1.01 5.47 -14.76
N GLN A 21 -1.16 4.17 -14.46
CA GLN A 21 -2.42 3.44 -14.49
C GLN A 21 -2.33 2.20 -13.58
N ALA A 22 -3.41 1.85 -12.89
CA ALA A 22 -3.48 0.63 -12.09
C ALA A 22 -4.86 -0.04 -12.20
N GLY A 23 -4.89 -1.38 -12.27
CA GLY A 23 -6.14 -2.13 -12.38
C GLY A 23 -5.94 -3.64 -12.49
N SER A 24 -6.91 -4.41 -12.00
CA SER A 24 -6.96 -5.87 -12.16
C SER A 24 -5.68 -6.63 -11.76
N GLY A 25 -4.97 -6.16 -10.73
CA GLY A 25 -3.73 -6.78 -10.22
C GLY A 25 -2.44 -6.38 -10.97
N TYR A 26 -2.53 -5.47 -11.94
CA TYR A 26 -1.40 -4.95 -12.69
C TYR A 26 -1.29 -3.43 -12.58
N ILE A 27 -0.09 -2.92 -12.84
CA ILE A 27 0.20 -1.49 -12.93
C ILE A 27 0.96 -1.15 -14.22
N HIS A 28 0.80 0.09 -14.66
CA HIS A 28 1.70 0.79 -15.58
C HIS A 28 2.41 1.88 -14.80
N ALA A 29 3.69 2.09 -15.10
CA ALA A 29 4.50 3.12 -14.46
C ALA A 29 5.48 3.71 -15.46
N SER A 30 5.84 4.98 -15.27
CA SER A 30 6.73 5.69 -16.20
C SER A 30 7.70 6.56 -15.42
N GLY A 31 8.99 6.23 -15.50
CA GLY A 31 10.08 7.00 -14.90
C GLY A 31 11.16 7.27 -15.94
N GLU A 32 12.38 6.86 -15.66
CA GLU A 32 13.45 6.78 -16.67
C GLU A 32 13.13 5.74 -17.75
N ASP A 33 12.46 4.65 -17.36
CA ASP A 33 11.93 3.60 -18.23
C ASP A 33 10.39 3.58 -18.20
N GLU A 34 9.80 3.08 -19.28
CA GLU A 34 8.36 2.79 -19.36
C GLU A 34 8.08 1.32 -19.04
N PHE A 35 7.12 1.12 -18.16
CA PHE A 35 6.73 -0.19 -17.66
C PHE A 35 5.24 -0.45 -17.88
N HIS A 36 4.93 -1.53 -18.58
CA HIS A 36 3.56 -1.90 -18.93
C HIS A 36 3.19 -3.27 -18.35
N HIS A 37 1.93 -3.40 -17.94
CA HIS A 37 1.34 -4.66 -17.50
C HIS A 37 2.16 -5.41 -16.44
N ILE A 38 2.71 -4.69 -15.46
CA ILE A 38 3.52 -5.27 -14.39
C ILE A 38 2.62 -5.85 -13.30
N PRO A 39 2.79 -7.12 -12.88
CA PRO A 39 2.06 -7.68 -11.76
C PRO A 39 2.47 -7.03 -10.43
N LEU A 40 1.49 -6.74 -9.58
CA LEU A 40 1.69 -6.27 -8.21
C LEU A 40 1.83 -7.45 -7.24
N CYS A 41 2.98 -7.55 -6.58
CA CYS A 41 3.18 -8.46 -5.46
C CYS A 41 2.53 -7.89 -4.20
N ALA A 42 1.75 -8.70 -3.49
CA ALA A 42 1.11 -8.34 -2.23
C ALA A 42 1.14 -9.52 -1.24
N PRO A 43 1.10 -9.26 0.09
CA PRO A 43 0.91 -10.32 1.08
C PRO A 43 -0.39 -11.11 0.83
N TYR A 44 -0.37 -12.41 1.13
CA TYR A 44 -1.59 -13.23 1.03
C TYR A 44 -2.70 -12.70 1.93
N GLY A 45 -3.90 -12.53 1.37
CA GLY A 45 -5.07 -12.00 2.08
C GLY A 45 -5.21 -10.48 2.06
N ILE A 46 -4.24 -9.75 1.47
CA ILE A 46 -4.32 -8.29 1.28
C ILE A 46 -4.26 -8.00 -0.21
N TYR A 47 -5.31 -7.37 -0.74
CA TYR A 47 -5.38 -6.94 -2.12
C TYR A 47 -5.71 -5.45 -2.17
N SER A 48 -4.90 -4.68 -2.88
CA SER A 48 -5.12 -3.25 -3.11
C SER A 48 -4.71 -2.89 -4.53
N ILE A 49 -5.42 -1.91 -5.09
CA ILE A 49 -5.01 -1.26 -6.34
C ILE A 49 -4.43 0.10 -5.92
N PRO A 50 -3.13 0.33 -6.13
CA PRO A 50 -2.51 1.60 -5.77
C PRO A 50 -3.10 2.75 -6.61
N SER A 51 -3.18 3.94 -6.02
CA SER A 51 -3.59 5.15 -6.74
C SER A 51 -2.55 5.58 -7.77
N GLU A 52 -3.01 6.26 -8.82
CA GLU A 52 -2.11 6.96 -9.74
C GLU A 52 -1.21 7.96 -8.98
N ASN A 53 -0.01 8.18 -9.53
CA ASN A 53 1.09 8.98 -8.96
C ASN A 53 1.79 8.40 -7.73
N ALA A 54 1.28 7.31 -7.12
CA ALA A 54 2.03 6.59 -6.11
C ALA A 54 3.35 6.06 -6.70
N GLN A 55 4.44 6.18 -5.94
CA GLN A 55 5.76 5.74 -6.39
C GLN A 55 5.87 4.22 -6.24
N ALA A 56 5.88 3.48 -7.34
CA ALA A 56 6.05 2.04 -7.34
C ALA A 56 7.53 1.67 -7.18
N LEU A 57 7.82 0.64 -6.37
CA LEU A 57 9.10 -0.05 -6.36
C LEU A 57 9.05 -1.18 -7.39
N ILE A 58 9.78 -1.00 -8.48
CA ILE A 58 9.84 -1.94 -9.60
C ILE A 58 11.15 -2.70 -9.52
N ILE A 59 11.07 -4.02 -9.71
CA ILE A 59 12.23 -4.90 -9.83
C ILE A 59 12.30 -5.33 -11.29
N PRO A 60 13.19 -4.72 -12.10
CA PRO A 60 13.39 -5.12 -13.49
C PRO A 60 14.05 -6.50 -13.59
N MET A 61 13.75 -7.19 -14.68
CA MET A 61 14.21 -8.54 -14.97
C MET A 61 14.49 -8.68 -16.47
N ASP A 62 15.13 -9.78 -16.89
CA ASP A 62 15.54 -10.00 -18.28
C ASP A 62 14.48 -9.62 -19.33
N ASN A 63 13.25 -10.10 -19.16
CA ASN A 63 12.14 -9.85 -20.10
C ASN A 63 10.82 -9.54 -19.37
N ALA A 64 10.90 -9.08 -18.13
CA ALA A 64 9.74 -8.83 -17.29
C ALA A 64 10.09 -7.81 -16.21
N ALA A 65 9.08 -7.43 -15.43
CA ALA A 65 9.28 -6.69 -14.20
C ALA A 65 8.17 -7.08 -13.22
N VAL A 66 8.41 -6.85 -11.94
CA VAL A 66 7.41 -7.00 -10.89
C VAL A 66 7.37 -5.74 -10.02
N CYS A 67 6.17 -5.36 -9.58
CA CYS A 67 6.01 -4.30 -8.61
C CYS A 67 6.00 -4.92 -7.22
N ALA A 68 7.00 -4.59 -6.40
CA ALA A 68 7.11 -5.10 -5.03
C ALA A 68 6.17 -4.38 -4.05
N GLY A 69 5.60 -3.25 -4.47
CA GLY A 69 4.73 -2.39 -3.68
C GLY A 69 4.88 -0.93 -4.08
N VAL A 70 4.26 -0.04 -3.31
CA VAL A 70 4.45 1.41 -3.45
C VAL A 70 5.19 1.96 -2.25
N LEU A 71 5.98 3.01 -2.46
CA LEU A 71 6.55 3.80 -1.38
C LEU A 71 5.40 4.29 -0.50
N SER A 72 5.48 4.00 0.80
CA SER A 72 4.47 4.44 1.74
C SER A 72 4.34 5.97 1.67
N PRO A 73 3.15 6.51 1.37
CA PRO A 73 2.94 7.95 1.43
C PRO A 73 2.99 8.34 2.91
N PHE A 74 4.14 8.82 3.35
CA PHE A 74 4.27 9.46 4.64
C PHE A 74 3.82 10.90 4.47
N ASN A 75 2.58 11.20 4.82
CA ASN A 75 2.01 12.53 4.67
C ASN A 75 1.73 13.23 6.00
N GLY A 76 2.40 12.87 7.10
CA GLY A 76 2.38 13.60 8.38
C GLY A 76 1.02 13.70 9.12
N ASP A 77 -0.09 13.49 8.43
CA ASP A 77 -1.46 13.67 8.93
C ASP A 77 -1.90 12.50 9.83
N PHE A 78 -1.13 11.42 9.88
CA PHE A 78 -1.44 10.24 10.68
C PHE A 78 -0.16 9.59 11.20
N GLU A 79 0.23 9.95 12.42
CA GLU A 79 1.38 9.36 13.11
C GLU A 79 0.99 7.97 13.65
N LEU A 80 1.59 6.93 13.07
CA LEU A 80 1.62 5.60 13.64
C LEU A 80 2.85 5.46 14.52
N GLU A 81 2.66 4.92 15.72
CA GLU A 81 3.78 4.49 16.54
C GLU A 81 4.37 3.16 16.01
N PRO A 82 5.64 2.86 16.27
CA PRO A 82 6.21 1.55 15.94
C PRO A 82 5.35 0.40 16.51
N GLY A 83 4.92 -0.52 15.65
CA GLY A 83 4.04 -1.64 15.99
C GLY A 83 2.57 -1.43 15.61
N GLU A 84 2.17 -0.20 15.30
CA GLU A 84 0.82 0.11 14.82
C GLU A 84 0.68 -0.11 13.32
N LEU A 85 -0.57 -0.30 12.88
CA LEU A 85 -0.89 -0.59 11.48
C LEU A 85 -2.10 0.22 11.03
N ARG A 86 -2.05 0.76 9.80
CA ARG A 86 -3.17 1.42 9.14
C ARG A 86 -3.45 0.78 7.79
N LEU A 87 -4.71 0.42 7.56
CA LEU A 87 -5.27 0.18 6.23
C LEU A 87 -6.08 1.41 5.84
N TYR A 88 -5.91 1.92 4.62
CA TYR A 88 -6.63 3.09 4.16
C TYR A 88 -6.91 3.02 2.65
N SER A 89 -7.86 3.82 2.19
CA SER A 89 -8.20 3.98 0.78
C SER A 89 -8.08 5.44 0.36
N GLY A 90 -7.93 5.69 -0.95
CA GLY A 90 -7.91 7.05 -1.51
C GLY A 90 -9.21 7.84 -1.27
N GLY A 91 -10.32 7.16 -0.95
CA GLY A 91 -11.60 7.80 -0.59
C GLY A 91 -11.72 8.20 0.88
N GLY A 92 -10.68 8.02 1.70
CA GLY A 92 -10.65 8.43 3.10
C GLY A 92 -11.07 7.37 4.12
N ALA A 93 -11.60 6.22 3.69
CA ALA A 93 -11.89 5.12 4.61
C ALA A 93 -10.60 4.55 5.21
N SER A 94 -10.58 4.24 6.51
CA SER A 94 -9.43 3.66 7.19
C SER A 94 -9.76 2.79 8.41
N ILE A 95 -8.86 1.84 8.69
CA ILE A 95 -8.82 1.00 9.89
C ILE A 95 -7.42 1.12 10.49
N VAL A 96 -7.31 1.39 11.79
CA VAL A 96 -6.05 1.59 12.50
C VAL A 96 -5.99 0.67 13.70
N LEU A 97 -4.92 -0.11 13.83
CA LEU A 97 -4.62 -0.96 14.97
C LEU A 97 -3.59 -0.24 15.85
N LYS A 98 -3.99 0.14 17.07
CA LYS A 98 -3.15 0.89 18.00
C LYS A 98 -2.45 -0.04 18.98
N ASN A 99 -1.30 0.39 19.49
CA ASN A 99 -0.49 -0.39 20.44
C ASN A 99 -1.20 -0.64 21.78
N ASN A 100 -2.16 0.22 22.16
CA ASN A 100 -2.97 0.05 23.37
C ASN A 100 -4.06 -1.04 23.23
N GLY A 101 -4.22 -1.62 22.03
CA GLY A 101 -5.22 -2.63 21.69
C GLY A 101 -6.52 -2.07 21.11
N ASP A 102 -6.64 -0.76 20.98
CA ASP A 102 -7.81 -0.14 20.37
C ASP A 102 -7.75 -0.22 18.84
N VAL A 103 -8.93 -0.30 18.22
CA VAL A 103 -9.12 -0.28 16.77
C VAL A 103 -9.92 0.96 16.40
N ILE A 104 -9.39 1.80 15.52
CA ILE A 104 -10.08 3.00 15.02
C ILE A 104 -10.58 2.74 13.61
N ILE A 105 -11.89 2.87 13.38
CA ILE A 105 -12.53 2.71 12.07
C ILE A 105 -13.20 4.03 11.69
N ASN A 106 -12.66 4.74 10.71
CA ASN A 106 -13.17 6.06 10.29
C ASN A 106 -13.41 7.05 11.46
N GLY A 107 -12.58 7.01 12.50
CA GLY A 107 -12.73 7.82 13.72
C GLY A 107 -13.53 7.16 14.85
N LEU A 108 -14.32 6.12 14.58
CA LEU A 108 -14.97 5.31 15.61
C LEU A 108 -13.94 4.48 16.34
N THR A 109 -13.90 4.57 17.68
CA THR A 109 -12.94 3.79 18.47
C THR A 109 -13.62 2.57 19.08
N ILE A 110 -13.10 1.39 18.77
CA ILE A 110 -13.43 0.14 19.46
C ILE A 110 -12.28 -0.16 20.40
N THR A 111 -12.54 -0.10 21.70
CA THR A 111 -11.52 -0.38 22.70
C THR A 111 -11.10 -1.85 22.65
N LYS A 112 -9.93 -2.17 23.21
CA LYS A 112 -9.47 -3.56 23.38
C LYS A 112 -10.48 -4.50 24.07
N ASN A 113 -11.41 -3.95 24.85
CA ASN A 113 -12.45 -4.70 25.59
C ASN A 113 -13.76 -4.81 24.79
N GLY A 114 -13.81 -4.32 23.55
CA GLY A 114 -15.00 -4.35 22.68
C GLY A 114 -16.01 -3.23 22.95
N THR A 115 -15.72 -2.29 23.86
CA THR A 115 -16.55 -1.10 24.04
C THR A 115 -16.38 -0.16 22.86
N ILE A 116 -17.50 0.31 22.29
CA ILE A 116 -17.53 1.29 21.21
C ILE A 116 -17.62 2.69 21.83
N LEU A 117 -16.68 3.56 21.46
CA LEU A 117 -16.69 4.98 21.80
C LEU A 117 -17.07 5.74 20.53
N GLU A 118 -18.25 6.35 20.53
CA GLU A 118 -18.67 7.23 19.45
C GLU A 118 -17.78 8.47 19.44
N SER A 119 -17.32 8.87 18.24
CA SER A 119 -16.78 10.21 18.05
C SER A 119 -17.91 11.19 18.34
N GLY A 120 -17.80 11.94 19.45
CA GLY A 120 -18.83 12.91 19.81
C GLY A 120 -19.11 13.85 18.65
N ALA A 121 -20.36 13.83 18.17
CA ALA A 121 -20.89 14.90 17.33
C ALA A 121 -21.04 16.15 18.21
N ASN A 122 -19.94 16.85 18.44
CA ASN A 122 -19.94 18.23 18.91
C ASN A 122 -19.31 19.08 17.81
N GLU A 123 -20.03 19.24 16.70
CA GLU A 123 -19.95 20.47 15.91
C GLU A 123 -21.15 21.33 16.33
N LEU A 124 -20.85 22.33 17.17
CA LEU A 124 -21.64 23.55 17.32
C LEU A 124 -21.24 24.53 16.21
#